data_AF-A0A0Q0W685-F1
#
_entry.id   AF-A0A0Q0W685-F1
#
_cell.length_a   1.000
_cell.length_b   1.000
_cell.length_c   1.000
_cell.angle_alpha   90.00
_cell.angle_beta   90.00
_cell.angle_gamma   90.00
#
_symmetry.space_group_name_H-M   'P 1'
#
loop_
_entity.id
_entity.type
_entity.pdbx_description
1 polymer ?
#
loop_
_entity_poly.entity_id
_entity_poly.type
_entity_poly.pdbx_seq_one_letter_code
_entity_poly.pdbx_strand_id
1 'polypeptide(L)' 'MKKSLATKQSWITDLNPFYHIIELVRSPLLGKNPDVYHWLNLLMYVILAAVITFFLMKRFRNRVAYWL' A
#
# COMPACT_ATOMS: atom_id res chain seq x y z
N MET A 1 -17.47 -11.28 6.88
CA MET A 1 -17.95 -10.52 8.06
C MET A 1 -17.35 -9.12 7.97
N LYS A 2 -17.98 -8.25 7.18
CA LYS A 2 -17.50 -6.90 6.82
C LYS A 2 -18.34 -5.89 7.60
N LYS A 3 -18.05 -5.67 8.89
CA LYS A 3 -18.75 -4.69 9.75
C LYS A 3 -18.07 -4.61 11.12
N SER A 4 -17.26 -3.58 11.37
CA SER A 4 -16.98 -3.11 12.74
C SER A 4 -16.57 -1.64 12.84
N LEU A 5 -16.35 -0.93 11.74
CA LEU A 5 -16.16 0.52 11.75
C LEU A 5 -17.41 1.16 11.17
N ALA A 6 -17.95 2.15 11.88
CA ALA A 6 -19.13 2.89 11.46
C ALA A 6 -19.03 3.24 9.96
N THR A 7 -20.09 2.97 9.19
CA THR A 7 -20.18 3.05 7.72
C THR A 7 -19.56 4.31 7.09
N LYS A 8 -19.39 5.37 7.90
CA LYS A 8 -18.75 6.65 7.55
C LYS A 8 -17.22 6.61 7.40
N GLN A 9 -16.54 5.57 7.86
CA GLN A 9 -15.06 5.44 7.89
C GLN A 9 -14.51 4.33 6.99
N SER A 10 -15.35 3.65 6.20
CA SER A 10 -14.89 2.54 5.34
C SER A 10 -13.85 2.98 4.30
N TRP A 11 -13.94 4.22 3.83
CA TRP A 11 -13.01 4.81 2.88
C TRP A 11 -11.57 4.87 3.41
N ILE A 12 -11.38 5.00 4.73
CA ILE A 12 -10.06 5.02 5.37
C ILE A 12 -9.42 3.62 5.25
N THR A 13 -10.24 2.58 5.35
CA THR A 13 -9.80 1.19 5.19
C THR A 13 -9.44 0.90 3.73
N ASP A 14 -10.21 1.43 2.77
CA ASP A 14 -9.98 1.23 1.34
C ASP A 14 -8.75 2.00 0.81
N LEU A 15 -8.33 3.09 1.47
CA LEU A 15 -7.13 3.87 1.10
C LEU A 15 -5.85 3.41 1.81
N ASN A 16 -5.94 2.50 2.78
CA ASN A 16 -4.78 2.10 3.56
C ASN A 16 -4.03 0.94 2.86
N PRO A 17 -2.78 1.12 2.39
CA PRO A 17 -2.01 0.05 1.76
C PRO A 17 -1.81 -1.18 2.67
N PHE A 18 -1.69 -0.97 3.99
CA PHE A 18 -1.54 -2.06 4.95
C PHE A 18 -2.78 -2.94 5.05
N TYR A 19 -3.97 -2.37 4.83
CA TYR A 19 -5.20 -3.14 4.82
C TYR A 19 -5.21 -4.15 3.67
N HIS A 20 -4.77 -3.74 2.47
CA HIS A 20 -4.69 -4.65 1.32
C HIS A 20 -3.71 -5.80 1.57
N ILE A 21 -2.56 -5.53 2.20
CA ILE A 21 -1.56 -6.56 2.57
C ILE A 21 -2.15 -7.55 3.57
N ILE A 22 -2.81 -7.05 4.62
CA ILE A 22 -3.41 -7.91 5.65
C ILE A 22 -4.52 -8.76 5.04
N GLU A 23 -5.37 -8.21 4.18
CA GLU A 23 -6.46 -8.96 3.55
C GLU A 23 -5.93 -10.04 2.56
N LEU A 24 -4.82 -9.76 1.89
CA LEU A 24 -4.09 -10.74 1.06
C LEU A 24 -3.61 -11.95 1.86
N VAL A 25 -3.11 -11.74 3.08
CA VAL A 25 -2.67 -12.81 3.98
C VAL A 25 -3.86 -13.49 4.67
N ARG A 26 -4.90 -12.72 5.00
CA ARG A 26 -6.09 -13.22 5.71
C ARG A 26 -6.97 -14.10 4.83
N SER A 27 -7.17 -13.73 3.57
CA SER A 27 -8.02 -14.46 2.63
C SER A 27 -7.69 -15.96 2.55
N PRO A 28 -6.41 -16.38 2.33
CA PRO A 28 -6.06 -17.79 2.24
C PRO A 28 -6.24 -18.52 3.58
N LEU A 29 -6.04 -17.84 4.71
CA LEU A 29 -6.28 -18.41 6.04
C LEU A 29 -7.77 -18.71 6.29
N LEU A 30 -8.66 -18.07 5.56
CA LEU A 30 -10.11 -18.30 5.59
C LEU A 30 -10.58 -19.27 4.49
N GLY A 31 -9.65 -19.88 3.75
CA GLY A 31 -9.96 -20.75 2.61
C GLY A 31 -10.56 -20.01 1.41
N LYS A 32 -10.34 -18.69 1.33
CA LYS A 32 -10.81 -17.84 0.23
C LYS A 32 -9.63 -17.34 -0.60
N ASN A 33 -9.79 -17.29 -1.91
CA ASN A 33 -8.77 -16.68 -2.74
C ASN A 33 -8.78 -15.15 -2.55
N PRO A 34 -7.61 -14.52 -2.42
CA PRO A 34 -7.51 -13.06 -2.37
C PRO A 34 -8.13 -12.43 -3.63
N ASP A 35 -8.88 -11.35 -3.45
CA ASP A 35 -9.44 -10.60 -4.57
C ASP A 35 -8.33 -9.90 -5.38
N VAL A 36 -8.49 -9.87 -6.70
CA VAL A 36 -7.59 -9.19 -7.64
C VAL A 36 -7.49 -7.70 -7.33
N TYR A 37 -8.55 -7.11 -6.75
CA TYR A 37 -8.56 -5.73 -6.30
C TYR A 37 -7.42 -5.41 -5.30
N HIS A 38 -7.14 -6.30 -4.34
CA HIS A 38 -6.07 -6.06 -3.37
C HIS A 38 -4.68 -6.14 -4.00
N TRP A 39 -4.51 -7.03 -4.98
CA TRP A 39 -3.27 -7.13 -5.76
C TRP A 39 -3.00 -5.88 -6.59
N LEU A 40 -4.03 -5.36 -7.27
CA LEU A 40 -3.90 -4.17 -8.11
C LEU A 40 -3.54 -2.93 -7.27
N ASN A 41 -4.22 -2.75 -6.14
CA ASN A 41 -3.93 -1.64 -5.23
C ASN A 41 -2.50 -1.74 -4.68
N LEU A 42 -2.07 -2.92 -4.25
CA LEU A 42 -0.69 -3.15 -3.79
C LEU A 42 0.33 -2.74 -4.86
N LEU A 43 0.14 -3.21 -6.10
CA LEU A 43 1.02 -2.89 -7.22
C LEU A 43 1.07 -1.38 -7.49
N MET A 44 -0.08 -0.70 -7.42
CA MET A 44 -0.17 0.75 -7.57
C MET A 44 0.66 1.47 -6.51
N TYR A 45 0.58 1.06 -5.24
CA TYR A 45 1.37 1.66 -4.16
C TYR A 45 2.88 1.43 -4.35
N VAL A 46 3.29 0.24 -4.78
CA VAL A 46 4.70 -0.08 -5.06
C VAL A 46 5.24 0.81 -6.18
N ILE A 47 4.50 0.94 -7.28
CA ILE A 47 4.88 1.81 -8.40
C ILE A 47 4.98 3.26 -7.95
N LEU A 48 3.99 3.75 -7.19
CA LEU A 48 3.98 5.12 -6.69
C LEU A 48 5.19 5.40 -5.78
N ALA A 49 5.49 4.49 -4.84
CA ALA A 49 6.63 4.60 -3.95
C ALA A 49 7.96 4.58 -4.72
N ALA A 50 8.09 3.72 -5.73
CA ALA A 50 9.27 3.64 -6.59
C ALA A 50 9.48 4.94 -7.39
N VAL A 51 8.41 5.49 -7.97
CA VAL A 51 8.45 6.77 -8.69
C VAL A 51 8.86 7.90 -7.76
N ILE A 52 8.22 8.02 -6.59
CA ILE A 52 8.57 9.02 -5.58
C ILE A 52 10.05 8.89 -5.20
N THR A 53 10.51 7.67 -4.88
CA THR A 53 11.91 7.40 -4.52
C THR A 53 12.86 7.82 -5.62
N PHE A 54 12.57 7.48 -6.88
CA PHE A 54 13.39 7.85 -8.02
C PHE A 54 13.49 9.38 -8.18
N PHE A 55 12.37 10.09 -8.03
CA PHE A 55 12.35 11.55 -8.05
C PHE A 55 13.16 12.17 -6.90
N LEU A 56 13.01 11.65 -5.67
CA LEU A 56 13.80 12.09 -4.53
C LEU A 56 15.29 11.82 -4.76
N MET A 57 15.68 10.62 -5.19
CA MET A 57 17.08 10.30 -5.48
C MET A 57 17.67 11.26 -6.51
N LYS A 58 16.94 11.56 -7.60
CA LYS A 58 17.37 12.56 -8.60
C LYS A 58 17.56 13.95 -7.99
N ARG A 59 16.68 14.37 -7.08
CA ARG A 59 16.71 15.70 -6.45
C ARG A 59 17.80 15.85 -5.40
N PHE A 60 18.02 14.81 -4.59
CA PHE A 60 18.89 14.84 -3.41
C PHE A 60 20.30 14.27 -3.65
N ARG A 61 20.58 13.75 -4.86
CA ARG A 61 21.91 13.18 -5.20
C ARG A 61 23.08 14.13 -4.89
N ASN A 62 22.92 15.43 -5.15
CA ASN A 62 23.98 16.43 -4.95
C ASN A 62 24.15 16.89 -3.49
N ARG A 63 23.31 16.42 -2.55
CA ARG A 63 23.42 16.76 -1.13
C ARG A 63 24.13 15.66 -0.32
N VAL A 64 24.29 14.45 -0.87
CA VAL A 64 24.91 13.30 -0.18
C VAL A 64 26.38 13.57 0.15
N ALA A 65 27.12 14.26 -0.73
CA ALA A 65 28.53 14.57 -0.54
C ALA A 65 28.82 15.56 0.61
N TYR A 66 27.80 16.20 1.19
CA TYR A 66 27.98 17.12 2.33
C TYR A 66 27.88 16.41 3.69
N TRP A 67 27.44 15.14 3.68
CA TRP A 67 27.25 14.33 4.88
C TRP A 67 28.36 13.28 5.10
N LEU A 68 29.35 13.24 4.19
CA LEU A 68 30.60 12.52 4.40
C LEU A 68 31.63 13.48 4.99
#